data_AF-A0A1J5Q0J1-F1
#
_entry.id   AF-A0A1J5Q0J1-F1
#
_cell.length_a   1.000
_cell.length_b   1.000
_cell.length_c   1.000
_cell.angle_alpha   90.00
_cell.angle_beta   90.00
_cell.angle_gamma   90.00
#
_symmetry.space_group_name_H-M   'P 1'
#
loop_
_entity.id
_entity.type
_entity.pdbx_description
1 polymer ?
#
loop_
_entity_poly.entity_id
_entity_poly.type
_entity_poly.pdbx_seq_one_letter_code
_entity_poly.pdbx_strand_id
1 'polypeptide(L)'
;MFNTGNPTAGKAAPTVSALLDRLAGTLDLQLDGLRWAASPRVQAVQVAQLRARAQASAGLNGRIALDASLRDARAAGQTLQTAGLQIDGTRARHTIVLQARGDIAPGSGPSEPGQAPHTTHPSPLNLSLRAAGGWLGKTLGWRGQVTALDNTGNWPIHLQAPAAFALATAPLRLQLSHAALELGGTGGAGASSAEPPQGGVIDIANLDYAPGSLRTAGRLQRVDTAYWLALADARADAVRSSLVLSGDWDLDVGASVNGSVALFSA
;
A
#
# COMPACT_ATOMS: atom_id res chain seq x y z
N MET A 1 7.86 -18.47 22.75
CA MET A 1 9.28 -18.10 22.92
C MET A 1 9.91 -18.14 21.53
N PHE A 2 10.36 -17.00 21.00
CA PHE A 2 11.12 -17.00 19.75
C PHE A 2 12.54 -17.44 20.02
N ASN A 3 12.95 -18.54 19.42
CA ASN A 3 14.35 -18.88 19.35
C ASN A 3 14.96 -18.15 18.14
N THR A 4 15.29 -16.88 18.35
CA THR A 4 16.27 -16.20 17.51
C THR A 4 17.63 -16.71 17.96
N GLY A 5 18.13 -17.78 17.33
CA GLY A 5 19.45 -18.32 17.65
C GLY A 5 20.46 -17.18 17.79
N ASN A 6 21.21 -17.17 18.89
CA ASN A 6 22.08 -16.06 19.30
C ASN A 6 22.91 -15.55 18.11
N PRO A 7 22.83 -14.25 17.76
CA PRO A 7 23.74 -13.68 16.77
C PRO A 7 25.15 -13.65 17.38
N THR A 8 26.01 -14.56 16.93
CA THR A 8 27.44 -14.42 17.12
C THR A 8 27.89 -13.13 16.45
N ALA A 9 28.64 -12.31 17.20
CA ALA A 9 29.17 -11.03 16.74
C ALA A 9 29.88 -11.21 15.39
N GLY A 10 29.38 -10.53 14.35
CA GLY A 10 29.96 -10.55 13.00
C GLY A 10 29.06 -11.03 11.87
N LYS A 11 27.84 -11.53 12.12
CA LYS A 11 26.86 -11.81 11.05
C LYS A 11 25.85 -10.68 10.89
N ALA A 12 25.69 -10.23 9.64
CA ALA A 12 24.65 -9.31 9.22
C ALA A 12 23.28 -9.73 9.79
N ALA A 13 22.52 -8.76 10.29
CA ALA A 13 21.17 -8.99 10.79
C ALA A 13 20.38 -9.81 9.76
N PRO A 14 19.72 -10.92 10.15
CA PRO A 14 18.94 -11.70 9.21
C PRO A 14 17.89 -10.80 8.56
N THR A 15 17.89 -10.75 7.22
CA THR A 15 16.85 -10.05 6.46
C THR A 15 15.48 -10.58 6.88
N VAL A 16 14.46 -9.72 6.99
CA VAL A 16 13.08 -10.08 7.35
C VAL A 16 12.60 -11.34 6.59
N SER A 17 12.96 -11.47 5.32
CA SER A 17 12.62 -12.63 4.47
C SER A 17 13.23 -13.95 4.94
N ALA A 18 14.48 -13.95 5.43
CA ALA A 18 15.15 -15.15 5.96
C ALA A 18 14.58 -15.56 7.33
N LEU A 19 14.10 -14.58 8.09
CA LEU A 19 13.31 -14.80 9.31
C LEU A 19 11.99 -15.49 8.95
N LEU A 20 11.22 -14.95 8.00
CA LEU A 20 9.91 -15.49 7.59
C LEU A 20 9.99 -16.96 7.11
N ASP A 21 11.02 -17.32 6.34
CA ASP A 21 11.18 -18.69 5.83
C ASP A 21 11.46 -19.71 6.95
N ARG A 22 12.06 -19.31 8.07
CA ARG A 22 12.41 -20.19 9.21
C ARG A 22 11.54 -20.01 10.45
N LEU A 23 10.67 -19.00 10.48
CA LEU A 23 9.89 -18.63 11.65
C LEU A 23 8.82 -19.68 11.96
N ALA A 24 9.15 -20.61 12.83
CA ALA A 24 8.16 -21.37 13.59
C ALA A 24 8.16 -20.82 15.02
N GLY A 25 6.98 -20.53 15.56
CA GLY A 25 6.87 -19.98 16.90
C GLY A 25 5.63 -19.12 17.10
N THR A 26 5.55 -18.55 18.29
CA THR A 26 4.46 -17.68 18.72
C THR A 26 4.99 -16.34 19.23
N LEU A 27 4.36 -15.26 18.77
CA LEU A 27 4.54 -13.87 19.22
C LEU A 27 3.32 -13.46 20.01
N ASP A 28 3.55 -12.89 21.18
CA ASP A 28 2.63 -11.95 21.80
C ASP A 28 3.45 -10.69 22.08
N LEU A 29 3.05 -9.59 21.46
CA LEU A 29 3.67 -8.28 21.59
C LEU A 29 2.61 -7.31 22.07
N GLN A 30 2.90 -6.62 23.17
CA GLN A 30 2.09 -5.53 23.68
C GLN A 30 3.03 -4.38 23.99
N LEU A 31 2.88 -3.28 23.25
CA LEU A 31 3.61 -2.05 23.46
C LEU A 31 2.60 -0.93 23.73
N ASP A 32 2.82 -0.22 24.81
CA ASP A 32 2.03 0.95 25.20
C ASP A 32 2.94 2.17 25.31
N GLY A 33 2.50 3.30 24.76
CA GLY A 33 3.20 4.58 24.87
C GLY A 33 4.59 4.62 24.24
N LEU A 34 4.79 3.90 23.13
CA LEU A 34 6.07 3.89 22.41
C LEU A 34 6.36 5.26 21.80
N ARG A 35 7.51 5.82 22.13
CA ARG A 35 7.98 7.10 21.56
C ARG A 35 9.43 6.95 21.12
N TRP A 36 9.65 7.04 19.82
CA TRP A 36 10.98 7.15 19.24
C TRP A 36 11.24 8.60 18.86
N ALA A 37 12.31 9.15 19.43
CA ALA A 37 12.77 10.48 19.13
C ALA A 37 13.34 10.54 17.70
N ALA A 38 13.19 11.70 17.06
CA ALA A 38 13.80 11.93 15.76
C ALA A 38 15.34 11.86 15.87
N SER A 39 15.97 11.29 14.85
CA SER A 39 17.40 11.38 14.60
C SER A 39 17.60 11.92 13.18
N PRO A 40 18.82 12.33 12.78
CA PRO A 40 19.08 12.83 11.42
C PRO A 40 18.68 11.86 10.29
N ARG A 41 18.41 10.58 10.60
CA ARG A 41 18.00 9.55 9.64
C ARG A 41 16.64 8.93 9.92
N VAL A 42 16.00 9.27 11.04
CA VAL A 42 14.77 8.60 11.50
C VAL A 42 13.81 9.67 12.00
N GLN A 43 12.60 9.70 11.46
CA GLN A 43 11.57 10.64 11.89
C GLN A 43 11.00 10.23 13.25
N ALA A 44 10.49 11.19 14.02
CA ALA A 44 9.85 10.86 15.30
C ALA A 44 8.62 9.97 15.06
N VAL A 45 8.53 8.88 15.81
CA VAL A 45 7.40 7.95 15.77
C VAL A 45 6.79 7.86 17.15
N GLN A 46 5.49 8.03 17.24
CA GLN A 46 4.73 7.83 18.47
C GLN A 46 3.65 6.80 18.20
N VAL A 47 3.50 5.82 19.08
CA VAL A 47 2.43 4.82 19.01
C VAL A 47 1.84 4.70 20.40
N ALA A 48 0.55 5.04 20.55
CA ALA A 48 -0.09 4.90 21.86
C ALA A 48 -0.24 3.43 22.25
N GLN A 49 -0.60 2.57 21.29
CA GLN A 49 -0.75 1.16 21.54
C GLN A 49 -0.48 0.31 20.29
N LEU A 50 0.29 -0.75 20.46
CA LEU A 50 0.46 -1.83 19.49
C LEU A 50 0.24 -3.16 20.19
N ARG A 51 -0.68 -3.97 19.69
CA ARG A 51 -0.86 -5.36 20.10
C ARG A 51 -0.70 -6.26 18.89
N ALA A 52 0.12 -7.29 18.98
CA ALA A 52 0.25 -8.27 17.92
C ALA A 52 0.38 -9.67 18.49
N ARG A 53 -0.42 -10.59 17.96
CA ARG A 53 -0.30 -12.03 18.21
C ARG A 53 -0.02 -12.73 16.90
N ALA A 54 1.05 -13.50 16.88
CA ALA A 54 1.41 -14.27 15.69
C ALA A 54 1.67 -15.72 16.06
N GLN A 55 1.28 -16.63 15.18
CA GLN A 55 1.66 -18.02 15.21
C GLN A 55 2.10 -18.42 13.81
N ALA A 56 3.28 -19.02 13.71
CA ALA A 56 3.76 -19.58 12.47
C ALA A 56 4.31 -20.98 12.71
N SER A 57 4.08 -21.88 11.77
CA SER A 57 4.71 -23.21 11.74
C SER A 57 5.60 -23.33 10.51
N ALA A 58 6.57 -24.24 10.59
CA ALA A 58 7.51 -24.48 9.49
C ALA A 58 6.82 -25.15 8.29
N GLY A 59 7.42 -24.98 7.11
CA GLY A 59 6.96 -25.58 5.86
C GLY A 59 5.81 -24.81 5.18
N LEU A 60 5.59 -25.11 3.89
CA LEU A 60 4.57 -24.44 3.06
C LEU A 60 3.14 -24.66 3.57
N ASN A 61 2.88 -25.83 4.17
CA ASN A 61 1.61 -26.16 4.81
C ASN A 61 1.56 -25.75 6.28
N GLY A 62 2.63 -25.15 6.80
CA GLY A 62 2.66 -24.64 8.16
C GLY A 62 1.63 -23.53 8.33
N ARG A 63 0.89 -23.58 9.45
CA ARG A 63 -0.09 -22.55 9.81
C ARG A 63 0.59 -21.20 9.89
N ILE A 64 -0.07 -20.16 9.39
CA ILE A 64 0.23 -18.76 9.67
C ILE A 64 -1.04 -18.12 10.21
N ALA A 65 -0.92 -17.50 11.38
CA ALA A 65 -1.97 -16.68 11.98
C ALA A 65 -1.30 -15.41 12.52
N LEU A 66 -1.81 -14.24 12.17
CA LEU A 66 -1.39 -12.96 12.69
C LEU A 66 -2.64 -12.14 12.98
N ASP A 67 -2.75 -11.60 14.18
CA ASP A 67 -3.70 -10.56 14.52
C ASP A 67 -2.89 -9.40 15.11
N ALA A 68 -2.86 -8.28 14.42
CA ALA A 68 -2.18 -7.08 14.86
C ALA A 68 -3.14 -5.89 14.85
N SER A 69 -3.11 -5.11 15.92
CA SER A 69 -3.86 -3.87 16.06
C SER A 69 -2.95 -2.76 16.55
N LEU A 70 -3.11 -1.59 15.94
CA LEU A 70 -2.36 -0.39 16.27
C LEU A 70 -3.36 0.75 16.51
N ARG A 71 -3.09 1.57 17.53
CA ARG A 71 -3.89 2.76 17.84
C ARG A 71 -3.01 3.99 18.04
N ASP A 72 -3.53 5.10 17.55
CA ASP A 72 -2.94 6.44 17.63
C ASP A 72 -1.44 6.46 17.32
N ALA A 73 -1.09 5.98 16.12
CA ALA A 73 0.26 6.15 15.61
C ALA A 73 0.41 7.51 14.94
N ARG A 74 1.57 8.14 15.14
CA ARG A 74 1.96 9.39 14.51
C ARG A 74 3.38 9.26 14.00
N ALA A 75 3.57 9.55 12.73
CA ALA A 75 4.88 9.57 12.08
C ALA A 75 4.81 10.50 10.87
N ALA A 76 5.86 11.28 10.62
CA ALA A 76 5.96 12.08 9.38
C ALA A 76 4.79 13.04 9.10
N GLY A 77 4.19 13.63 10.14
CA GLY A 77 3.00 14.49 9.99
C GLY A 77 1.70 13.72 9.67
N GLN A 78 1.76 12.40 9.54
CA GLN A 78 0.62 11.53 9.35
C GLN A 78 0.14 10.99 10.69
N THR A 79 -1.17 10.77 10.80
CA THR A 79 -1.77 10.15 11.98
C THR A 79 -2.58 8.94 11.56
N LEU A 80 -2.44 7.84 12.30
CA LEU A 80 -3.22 6.63 12.12
C LEU A 80 -3.98 6.39 13.42
N GLN A 81 -5.27 6.65 13.39
CA GLN A 81 -6.17 6.48 14.54
C GLN A 81 -6.25 5.00 14.89
N THR A 82 -6.48 4.16 13.88
CA THR A 82 -6.54 2.70 14.03
C THR A 82 -5.96 2.01 12.81
N ALA A 83 -5.23 0.92 13.03
CA ALA A 83 -4.98 -0.07 11.98
C ALA A 83 -5.11 -1.48 12.53
N GLY A 84 -5.67 -2.37 11.72
CA GLY A 84 -5.82 -3.79 11.99
C GLY A 84 -5.28 -4.60 10.83
N LEU A 85 -4.49 -5.63 11.13
CA LEU A 85 -3.99 -6.59 10.16
C LEU A 85 -4.29 -8.00 10.67
N GLN A 86 -5.01 -8.76 9.87
CA GLN A 86 -5.29 -10.16 10.12
C GLN A 86 -4.74 -11.01 8.98
N ILE A 87 -4.01 -12.06 9.32
CA ILE A 87 -3.54 -13.08 8.38
C ILE A 87 -3.95 -14.43 8.96
N ASP A 88 -4.57 -15.30 8.17
CA ASP A 88 -4.89 -16.67 8.61
C ASP A 88 -4.80 -17.66 7.44
N GLY A 89 -4.40 -18.89 7.74
CA GLY A 89 -4.27 -19.99 6.78
C GLY A 89 -2.93 -20.71 6.91
N THR A 90 -2.34 -21.09 5.77
CA THR A 90 -1.00 -21.65 5.67
C THR A 90 -0.06 -20.70 4.93
N ARG A 91 1.26 -20.93 5.04
CA ARG A 91 2.22 -20.10 4.30
C ARG A 91 1.95 -20.08 2.80
N ALA A 92 1.65 -21.23 2.20
CA ALA A 92 1.33 -21.32 0.78
C ALA A 92 -0.07 -20.81 0.43
N ARG A 93 -1.00 -20.72 1.39
CA ARG A 93 -2.40 -20.30 1.18
C ARG A 93 -2.96 -19.61 2.42
N HIS A 94 -2.96 -18.29 2.44
CA HIS A 94 -3.53 -17.47 3.50
C HIS A 94 -4.33 -16.31 2.96
N THR A 95 -5.24 -15.81 3.78
CA THR A 95 -5.97 -14.58 3.54
C THR A 95 -5.34 -13.46 4.36
N ILE A 96 -5.38 -12.24 3.83
CA ILE A 96 -4.94 -11.01 4.47
C ILE A 96 -6.14 -10.07 4.52
N VAL A 97 -6.43 -9.52 5.69
CA VAL A 97 -7.40 -8.43 5.88
C VAL A 97 -6.66 -7.28 6.54
N LEU A 98 -6.67 -6.12 5.90
CA LEU A 98 -6.10 -4.89 6.41
C LEU A 98 -7.20 -3.84 6.52
N GLN A 99 -7.27 -3.17 7.65
CA GLN A 99 -8.14 -2.02 7.86
C GLN A 99 -7.31 -0.90 8.46
N ALA A 100 -7.47 0.32 7.96
CA ALA A 100 -6.70 1.47 8.43
C ALA A 100 -7.55 2.74 8.36
N ARG A 101 -7.53 3.52 9.44
CA ARG A 101 -8.23 4.79 9.56
C ARG A 101 -7.30 5.83 10.15
N GLY A 102 -7.29 7.02 9.57
CA GLY A 102 -6.46 8.11 10.06
C GLY A 102 -6.49 9.29 9.11
N ASP A 103 -5.40 10.07 9.16
CA ASP A 103 -5.19 11.24 8.35
C ASP A 103 -3.79 11.17 7.74
N ILE A 104 -3.73 11.16 6.42
CA ILE A 104 -2.49 11.19 5.66
C ILE A 104 -2.26 12.60 5.14
N ALA A 105 -1.09 13.17 5.45
CA ALA A 105 -0.59 14.31 4.73
C ALA A 105 0.06 13.79 3.44
N PRO A 106 -0.29 14.31 2.24
CA PRO A 106 0.53 14.10 1.06
C PRO A 106 1.98 14.48 1.37
N GLY A 107 2.92 13.71 0.84
CA GLY A 107 4.34 13.88 1.16
C GLY A 107 4.80 15.27 0.77
N SER A 108 5.21 16.08 1.75
CA SER A 108 5.96 17.30 1.49
C SER A 108 7.26 16.90 0.79
N GLY A 109 7.40 17.25 -0.48
CA GLY A 109 8.67 17.19 -1.20
C GLY A 109 9.76 17.98 -0.46
N PRO A 110 11.05 17.81 -0.82
CA PRO A 110 12.12 18.61 -0.24
C PRO A 110 11.74 20.09 -0.38
N SER A 111 11.60 20.76 0.76
CA SER A 111 11.26 22.19 0.81
C SER A 111 12.43 22.96 0.22
N GLU A 112 12.22 23.66 -0.90
CA GLU A 112 13.23 24.58 -1.42
C GLU A 112 13.47 25.70 -0.39
N PRO A 113 14.75 26.07 -0.12
CA PRO A 113 15.05 27.17 0.80
C PRO A 113 14.40 28.47 0.31
N GLY A 114 13.49 29.03 1.11
CA GLY A 114 12.84 30.33 0.82
C GLY A 114 11.39 30.25 0.38
N GLN A 115 10.80 29.05 0.24
CA GLN A 115 9.37 28.90 -0.03
C GLN A 115 8.57 28.85 1.27
N ALA A 116 7.47 29.61 1.34
CA ALA A 116 6.54 29.56 2.47
C ALA A 116 6.03 28.13 2.64
N PRO A 117 5.91 27.62 3.88
CA PRO A 117 5.43 26.25 4.11
C PRO A 117 4.07 26.08 3.45
N HIS A 118 3.97 25.12 2.53
CA HIS A 118 2.70 24.67 2.00
C HIS A 118 1.90 24.09 3.17
N THR A 119 0.73 24.68 3.47
CA THR A 119 -0.19 24.13 4.45
C THR A 119 -0.87 22.91 3.84
N THR A 120 -0.19 21.78 3.90
CA THR A 120 -0.76 20.51 3.46
C THR A 120 -1.86 20.11 4.43
N HIS A 121 -3.11 20.13 3.98
CA HIS A 121 -4.22 19.72 4.82
C HIS A 121 -4.21 18.19 4.98
N PRO A 122 -4.25 17.66 6.23
CA PRO A 122 -4.41 16.24 6.45
C PRO A 122 -5.67 15.74 5.75
N SER A 123 -5.53 14.68 4.95
CA SER A 123 -6.63 14.05 4.24
C SER A 123 -7.05 12.78 4.98
N PRO A 124 -8.33 12.62 5.37
CA PRO A 124 -8.81 11.42 6.00
C PRO A 124 -8.60 10.21 5.09
N LEU A 125 -8.12 9.14 5.69
CA LEU A 125 -7.93 7.80 5.14
C LEU A 125 -8.92 6.86 5.83
N ASN A 126 -9.66 6.07 5.05
CA ASN A 126 -10.46 4.97 5.57
C ASN A 126 -10.35 3.80 4.60
N LEU A 127 -9.31 3.00 4.80
CA LEU A 127 -8.88 1.91 3.93
C LEU A 127 -9.34 0.55 4.46
N SER A 128 -9.89 -0.26 3.58
CA SER A 128 -10.14 -1.69 3.77
C SER A 128 -9.54 -2.45 2.59
N LEU A 129 -8.73 -3.45 2.86
CA LEU A 129 -8.12 -4.33 1.86
C LEU A 129 -8.32 -5.78 2.25
N ARG A 130 -8.68 -6.61 1.27
CA ARG A 130 -8.68 -8.07 1.38
C ARG A 130 -7.82 -8.65 0.27
N ALA A 131 -6.97 -9.60 0.64
CA ALA A 131 -6.16 -10.34 -0.31
C ALA A 131 -6.10 -11.81 0.06
N ALA A 132 -5.84 -12.66 -0.92
CA ALA A 132 -5.63 -14.09 -0.73
C ALA A 132 -4.43 -14.53 -1.57
N GLY A 133 -3.53 -15.31 -0.99
CA GLY A 133 -2.30 -15.69 -1.67
C GLY A 133 -1.42 -16.61 -0.85
N GLY A 134 -0.15 -16.67 -1.23
CA GLY A 134 0.84 -17.54 -0.61
C GLY A 134 2.23 -16.93 -0.64
N TRP A 135 2.98 -17.17 0.42
CA TRP A 135 4.42 -16.96 0.46
C TRP A 135 5.13 -18.18 -0.10
N LEU A 136 5.81 -17.99 -1.23
CA LEU A 136 6.48 -19.04 -2.00
C LEU A 136 7.99 -19.07 -1.76
N GLY A 137 8.45 -18.47 -0.67
CA GLY A 137 9.85 -18.37 -0.27
C GLY A 137 10.53 -17.08 -0.70
N LYS A 138 11.74 -16.83 -0.21
CA LYS A 138 12.50 -15.59 -0.41
C LYS A 138 12.57 -15.06 -1.85
N THR A 139 12.79 -15.93 -2.83
CA THR A 139 13.01 -15.52 -4.24
C THR A 139 11.72 -15.21 -4.97
N LEU A 140 10.67 -16.01 -4.76
CA LEU A 140 9.38 -15.84 -5.42
C LEU A 140 8.45 -14.88 -4.68
N GLY A 141 8.69 -14.70 -3.37
CA GLY A 141 7.96 -13.78 -2.52
C GLY A 141 6.51 -14.21 -2.26
N TRP A 142 5.68 -13.23 -1.97
CA TRP A 142 4.24 -13.38 -1.89
C TRP A 142 3.61 -13.30 -3.27
N ARG A 143 2.64 -14.16 -3.57
CA ARG A 143 1.82 -14.10 -4.78
C ARG A 143 0.37 -14.40 -4.46
N GLY A 144 -0.55 -13.70 -5.10
CA GLY A 144 -1.97 -13.87 -4.86
C GLY A 144 -2.81 -12.85 -5.60
N GLN A 145 -3.97 -12.56 -5.02
CA GLN A 145 -4.92 -11.60 -5.54
C GLN A 145 -5.37 -10.66 -4.42
N VAL A 146 -5.49 -9.37 -4.75
CA VAL A 146 -6.28 -8.42 -3.96
C VAL A 146 -7.72 -8.60 -4.40
N THR A 147 -8.57 -9.09 -3.51
CA THR A 147 -9.96 -9.44 -3.81
C THR A 147 -10.93 -8.30 -3.51
N ALA A 148 -10.54 -7.38 -2.63
CA ALA A 148 -11.25 -6.13 -2.38
C ALA A 148 -10.26 -5.06 -1.93
N LEU A 149 -10.49 -3.83 -2.38
CA LEU A 149 -9.77 -2.65 -1.94
C LEU A 149 -10.75 -1.49 -1.99
N ASP A 150 -10.93 -0.86 -0.84
CA ASP A 150 -11.82 0.27 -0.63
C ASP A 150 -11.08 1.34 0.16
N ASN A 151 -11.06 2.58 -0.35
CA ASN A 151 -10.78 3.75 0.44
C ASN A 151 -12.03 4.63 0.41
N THR A 152 -12.58 4.99 1.56
CA THR A 152 -13.74 5.89 1.70
C THR A 152 -13.37 7.24 2.33
N GLY A 153 -12.07 7.54 2.37
CA GLY A 153 -11.55 8.85 2.76
C GLY A 153 -11.77 9.93 1.69
N ASN A 154 -10.98 11.00 1.75
CA ASN A 154 -11.07 12.11 0.77
C ASN A 154 -10.76 11.71 -0.68
N TRP A 155 -10.13 10.54 -0.85
CA TRP A 155 -9.76 9.97 -2.14
C TRP A 155 -10.50 8.63 -2.29
N PRO A 156 -11.79 8.62 -2.65
CA PRO A 156 -12.53 7.38 -2.80
C PRO A 156 -11.91 6.50 -3.88
N ILE A 157 -11.51 5.29 -3.50
CA ILE A 157 -10.92 4.29 -4.41
C ILE A 157 -11.66 2.99 -4.19
N HIS A 158 -12.17 2.38 -5.25
CA HIS A 158 -12.78 1.06 -5.20
C HIS A 158 -12.18 0.14 -6.25
N LEU A 159 -11.83 -1.08 -5.87
CA LEU A 159 -11.38 -2.11 -6.80
C LEU A 159 -12.58 -2.87 -7.36
N GLN A 160 -12.77 -2.75 -8.68
CA GLN A 160 -13.92 -3.29 -9.41
C GLN A 160 -13.89 -4.81 -9.58
N ALA A 161 -12.69 -5.41 -9.58
CA ALA A 161 -12.50 -6.85 -9.75
C ALA A 161 -11.21 -7.31 -9.07
N PRO A 162 -11.08 -8.60 -8.69
CA PRO A 162 -9.86 -9.11 -8.09
C PRO A 162 -8.63 -8.88 -8.98
N ALA A 163 -7.60 -8.23 -8.42
CA ALA A 163 -6.36 -7.91 -9.12
C ALA A 163 -5.24 -8.85 -8.70
N ALA A 164 -4.45 -9.34 -9.65
CA ALA A 164 -3.30 -10.18 -9.33
C ALA A 164 -2.16 -9.34 -8.77
N PHE A 165 -1.56 -9.79 -7.66
CA PHE A 165 -0.49 -9.08 -6.98
C PHE A 165 0.66 -10.04 -6.64
N ALA A 166 1.90 -9.58 -6.84
CA ALA A 166 3.10 -10.29 -6.43
C ALA A 166 4.11 -9.33 -5.79
N LEU A 167 4.74 -9.78 -4.71
CA LEU A 167 5.75 -9.04 -3.97
C LEU A 167 6.92 -9.95 -3.61
N ALA A 168 8.05 -9.79 -4.29
CA ALA A 168 9.34 -10.35 -3.88
C ALA A 168 10.16 -9.27 -3.17
N THR A 169 10.92 -9.65 -2.15
CA THR A 169 11.75 -8.71 -1.36
C THR A 169 13.24 -8.88 -1.58
N ALA A 170 13.66 -9.93 -2.29
CA ALA A 170 15.07 -10.22 -2.56
C ALA A 170 15.24 -10.94 -3.92
N PRO A 171 15.42 -10.20 -5.04
CA PRO A 171 15.38 -8.74 -5.12
C PRO A 171 13.96 -8.17 -4.92
N LEU A 172 13.86 -6.88 -4.56
CA LEU A 172 12.57 -6.19 -4.50
C LEU A 172 11.93 -6.18 -5.89
N ARG A 173 10.77 -6.81 -6.02
CA ARG A 173 9.92 -6.76 -7.22
C ARG A 173 8.48 -6.70 -6.79
N LEU A 174 7.74 -5.75 -7.34
CA LEU A 174 6.31 -5.61 -7.17
C LEU A 174 5.66 -5.78 -8.54
N GLN A 175 4.64 -6.63 -8.62
CA GLN A 175 3.84 -6.79 -9.83
C GLN A 175 2.37 -6.65 -9.47
N LEU A 176 1.64 -5.88 -10.26
CA LEU A 176 0.19 -5.75 -10.19
C LEU A 176 -0.34 -5.88 -11.62
N SER A 177 -1.36 -6.71 -11.82
CA SER A 177 -2.00 -6.85 -13.12
C SER A 177 -3.51 -6.98 -13.00
N HIS A 178 -4.20 -6.52 -14.05
CA HIS A 178 -5.66 -6.54 -14.16
C HIS A 178 -6.36 -5.81 -13.00
N ALA A 179 -5.86 -4.63 -12.65
CA ALA A 179 -6.44 -3.82 -11.56
C ALA A 179 -7.29 -2.69 -12.14
N ALA A 180 -8.61 -2.87 -12.09
CA ALA A 180 -9.57 -1.83 -12.43
C ALA A 180 -10.01 -1.09 -11.16
N LEU A 181 -9.63 0.18 -11.05
CA LEU A 181 -9.89 1.06 -9.92
C LEU A 181 -10.88 2.14 -10.33
N GLU A 182 -11.97 2.30 -9.58
CA GLU A 182 -12.84 3.47 -9.67
C GLU A 182 -12.37 4.54 -8.69
N LEU A 183 -12.29 5.77 -9.17
CA LEU A 183 -11.87 6.96 -8.43
C LEU A 183 -13.04 7.93 -8.28
N GLY A 184 -13.22 8.46 -7.08
CA GLY A 184 -14.21 9.50 -6.81
C GLY A 184 -15.68 9.04 -6.90
N GLY A 185 -15.93 7.75 -7.17
CA GLY A 185 -17.25 7.16 -7.11
C GLY A 185 -17.66 6.81 -5.67
N THR A 186 -18.97 6.82 -5.40
CA THR A 186 -19.56 6.35 -4.14
C THR A 186 -19.75 4.83 -4.11
N GLY A 187 -18.99 4.09 -4.92
CA GLY A 187 -19.03 2.63 -5.05
C GLY A 187 -18.49 1.92 -3.80
N GLY A 188 -19.05 2.22 -2.63
CA GLY A 188 -18.87 1.42 -1.43
C GLY A 188 -19.74 0.17 -1.48
N ALA A 189 -19.34 -0.84 -0.71
CA ALA A 189 -20.04 -2.11 -0.51
C ALA A 189 -21.58 -1.98 -0.48
N GLY A 190 -22.22 -2.17 -1.63
CA GLY A 190 -23.65 -1.89 -1.83
C GLY A 190 -24.02 -1.46 -3.25
N ALA A 191 -23.07 -0.97 -4.05
CA ALA A 191 -23.29 -0.73 -5.48
C ALA A 191 -23.52 -2.06 -6.20
N SER A 192 -24.67 -2.18 -6.86
CA SER A 192 -24.98 -3.30 -7.74
C SER A 192 -23.99 -3.31 -8.91
N SER A 193 -23.44 -4.48 -9.26
CA SER A 193 -22.55 -4.68 -10.40
C SER A 193 -23.15 -4.32 -11.77
N ALA A 194 -24.41 -3.88 -11.80
CA ALA A 194 -25.12 -3.43 -12.98
C ALA A 194 -25.14 -1.90 -13.17
N GLU A 195 -24.77 -1.10 -12.16
CA GLU A 195 -24.67 0.35 -12.34
C GLU A 195 -23.31 0.73 -12.91
N PRO A 196 -23.27 1.59 -13.94
CA PRO A 196 -22.01 2.07 -14.48
C PRO A 196 -21.26 2.88 -13.39
N PRO A 197 -19.91 2.76 -13.32
CA PRO A 197 -19.12 3.51 -12.35
C PRO A 197 -19.40 5.00 -12.53
N GLN A 198 -19.82 5.66 -11.45
CA GLN A 198 -20.14 7.07 -11.48
C GLN A 198 -18.85 7.90 -11.47
N GLY A 199 -17.76 7.33 -10.93
CA GLY A 199 -16.42 7.90 -10.94
C GLY A 199 -15.62 7.64 -12.22
N GLY A 200 -14.40 8.16 -12.24
CA GLY A 200 -13.40 7.85 -13.26
C GLY A 200 -12.82 6.46 -13.04
N VAL A 201 -12.43 5.77 -14.10
CA VAL A 201 -11.87 4.41 -14.02
C VAL A 201 -10.42 4.43 -14.48
N ILE A 202 -9.55 3.76 -13.71
CA ILE A 202 -8.17 3.43 -14.08
C ILE A 202 -8.08 1.92 -14.20
N ASP A 203 -7.86 1.41 -15.41
CA ASP A 203 -7.55 0.02 -15.68
C ASP A 203 -6.04 -0.14 -15.84
N ILE A 204 -5.39 -0.72 -14.83
CA ILE A 204 -3.97 -1.05 -14.86
C ILE A 204 -3.84 -2.46 -15.46
N ALA A 205 -3.42 -2.52 -16.72
CA ALA A 205 -3.14 -3.78 -17.39
C ALA A 205 -1.93 -4.46 -16.74
N ASN A 206 -0.85 -3.71 -16.55
CA ASN A 206 0.32 -4.15 -15.80
C ASN A 206 1.03 -2.99 -15.08
N LEU A 207 1.67 -3.35 -13.97
CA LEU A 207 2.60 -2.52 -13.24
C LEU A 207 3.67 -3.46 -12.69
N ASP A 208 4.88 -3.36 -13.26
CA ASP A 208 6.07 -4.08 -12.83
C ASP A 208 7.09 -3.08 -12.30
N TYR A 209 7.36 -3.14 -11.00
CA TYR A 209 8.33 -2.29 -10.35
C TYR A 209 9.49 -3.11 -9.81
N ALA A 210 10.71 -2.65 -10.09
CA ALA A 210 11.95 -3.09 -9.47
C ALA A 210 12.85 -1.86 -9.23
N PRO A 211 13.82 -1.91 -8.30
CA PRO A 211 14.79 -0.83 -8.16
C PRO A 211 15.46 -0.48 -9.49
N GLY A 212 15.27 0.76 -9.95
CA GLY A 212 15.80 1.26 -11.22
C GLY A 212 15.00 0.89 -12.49
N SER A 213 13.84 0.23 -12.35
CA SER A 213 12.96 -0.08 -13.48
C SER A 213 11.48 -0.04 -13.06
N LEU A 214 10.66 0.66 -13.85
CA LEU A 214 9.22 0.73 -13.71
C LEU A 214 8.61 0.54 -15.10
N ARG A 215 7.85 -0.54 -15.28
CA ARG A 215 7.02 -0.73 -16.45
C ARG A 215 5.56 -0.64 -16.04
N THR A 216 4.77 0.16 -16.75
CA THR A 216 3.34 0.26 -16.50
C THR A 216 2.58 0.54 -17.78
N ALA A 217 1.47 -0.14 -17.96
CA ALA A 217 0.54 0.11 -19.04
C ALA A 217 -0.89 -0.03 -18.55
N GLY A 218 -1.79 0.67 -19.23
CA GLY A 218 -3.20 0.65 -18.90
C GLY A 218 -3.99 1.75 -19.59
N ARG A 219 -5.20 1.96 -19.09
CA ARG A 219 -6.16 2.93 -19.60
C ARG A 219 -6.80 3.72 -18.48
N LEU A 220 -6.98 5.01 -18.71
CA LEU A 220 -7.76 5.90 -17.87
C LEU A 220 -9.02 6.31 -18.64
N GLN A 221 -10.16 6.35 -17.95
CA GLN A 221 -11.44 6.71 -18.52
C GLN A 221 -12.16 7.68 -17.59
N ARG A 222 -12.53 8.84 -18.12
CA ARG A 222 -13.29 9.87 -17.40
C ARG A 222 -12.66 10.26 -16.05
N VAL A 223 -11.34 10.30 -15.95
CA VAL A 223 -10.67 10.67 -14.71
C VAL A 223 -10.57 12.18 -14.61
N ASP A 224 -11.18 12.75 -13.59
CA ASP A 224 -11.09 14.18 -13.29
C ASP A 224 -9.65 14.55 -12.89
N THR A 225 -9.05 15.50 -13.59
CA THR A 225 -7.69 15.99 -13.27
C THR A 225 -7.62 16.69 -11.92
N ALA A 226 -8.70 17.26 -11.42
CA ALA A 226 -8.75 17.81 -10.06
C ALA A 226 -8.41 16.74 -9.02
N TYR A 227 -8.84 15.49 -9.26
CA TYR A 227 -8.52 14.35 -8.39
C TYR A 227 -7.01 14.06 -8.38
N TRP A 228 -6.36 14.06 -9.55
CA TRP A 228 -4.91 13.84 -9.65
C TRP A 228 -4.08 14.99 -9.08
N LEU A 229 -4.47 16.24 -9.37
CA LEU A 229 -3.78 17.43 -8.87
C LEU A 229 -3.78 17.46 -7.35
N ALA A 230 -4.90 17.05 -6.75
CA ALA A 230 -5.00 16.99 -5.31
C ALA A 230 -4.27 15.80 -4.68
N LEU A 231 -4.15 14.67 -5.38
CA LEU A 231 -3.27 13.57 -4.96
C LEU A 231 -1.78 13.95 -5.05
N ALA A 232 -1.41 14.73 -6.07
CA ALA A 232 -0.04 15.18 -6.34
C ALA A 232 0.39 16.39 -5.49
N ASP A 233 -0.47 16.87 -4.57
CA ASP A 233 -0.28 18.10 -3.80
C ASP A 233 0.00 19.35 -4.68
N ALA A 234 -0.43 19.30 -5.94
CA ALA A 234 -0.18 20.33 -6.93
C ALA A 234 -1.26 21.41 -6.83
N ARG A 235 -1.13 22.33 -5.86
CA ARG A 235 -2.00 23.52 -5.66
C ARG A 235 -3.48 23.29 -6.06
N ALA A 236 -4.08 22.24 -5.52
CA ALA A 236 -5.45 21.86 -5.87
C ALA A 236 -6.48 22.94 -5.49
N ASP A 237 -6.12 23.83 -4.57
CA ASP A 237 -6.87 25.02 -4.17
C ASP A 237 -6.77 26.17 -5.20
N ALA A 238 -5.67 26.26 -5.96
CA ALA A 238 -5.46 27.30 -6.96
C ALA A 238 -5.93 26.89 -8.37
N VAL A 239 -6.08 25.59 -8.64
CA VAL A 239 -6.44 25.07 -9.96
C VAL A 239 -7.80 24.37 -9.88
N ARG A 240 -8.87 25.12 -10.17
CA ARG A 240 -10.16 24.50 -10.51
C ARG A 240 -10.06 23.90 -11.90
N SER A 241 -9.81 22.60 -11.97
CA SER A 241 -9.82 21.86 -13.22
C SER A 241 -11.17 21.15 -13.36
N SER A 242 -11.86 21.37 -14.46
CA SER A 242 -13.01 20.55 -14.89
C SER A 242 -12.60 19.60 -16.02
N LEU A 243 -11.30 19.40 -16.20
CA LEU A 243 -10.78 18.62 -17.30
C LEU A 243 -10.94 17.14 -16.96
N VAL A 244 -11.65 16.45 -17.84
CA VAL A 244 -11.84 15.01 -17.75
C VAL A 244 -10.91 14.36 -18.76
N LEU A 245 -9.98 13.53 -18.28
CA LEU A 245 -9.04 12.82 -19.12
C LEU A 245 -9.52 11.39 -19.36
N SER A 246 -9.36 10.96 -20.61
CA SER A 246 -9.34 9.56 -21.02
C SER A 246 -8.03 9.31 -21.76
N GLY A 247 -7.55 8.08 -21.80
CA GLY A 247 -6.26 7.83 -22.43
C GLY A 247 -5.72 6.45 -22.18
N ASP A 248 -4.71 6.09 -22.97
CA ASP A 248 -3.95 4.86 -22.80
C ASP A 248 -2.49 5.25 -22.53
N TRP A 249 -1.83 4.48 -21.67
CA TRP A 249 -0.41 4.63 -21.43
C TRP A 249 0.30 3.29 -21.56
N ASP A 250 1.54 3.36 -22.04
CA ASP A 250 2.53 2.29 -21.97
C ASP A 250 3.88 2.97 -21.73
N LEU A 251 4.44 2.76 -20.53
CA LEU A 251 5.65 3.40 -20.06
C LEU A 251 6.62 2.33 -19.58
N ASP A 252 7.86 2.42 -20.06
CA ASP A 252 9.02 1.69 -19.58
C ASP A 252 10.09 2.70 -19.15
N VAL A 253 10.25 2.83 -17.83
CA VAL A 253 11.18 3.74 -17.19
C VAL A 253 12.32 2.90 -16.63
N GLY A 254 13.52 3.06 -17.19
CA GLY A 254 14.75 2.46 -16.70
C GLY A 254 15.89 3.46 -16.71
N ALA A 255 16.98 3.14 -17.42
CA ALA A 255 18.04 4.12 -17.71
C ALA A 255 17.58 5.23 -18.67
N SER A 256 16.54 4.96 -19.47
CA SER A 256 15.81 5.96 -20.24
C SER A 256 14.31 5.77 -20.04
N VAL A 257 13.52 6.78 -20.38
CA VAL A 257 12.06 6.69 -20.44
C VAL A 257 11.67 6.41 -21.88
N ASN A 258 11.06 5.26 -22.13
CA ASN A 258 10.48 4.91 -23.42
C ASN A 258 9.00 4.62 -23.22
N GLY A 259 8.15 5.01 -24.17
CA GLY A 259 6.73 4.76 -24.06
C GLY A 259 5.88 5.72 -24.87
N SER A 260 4.57 5.57 -24.71
CA SER A 260 3.57 6.46 -25.29
C SER A 260 2.47 6.73 -24.30
N VAL A 261 1.96 7.96 -24.34
CA VAL A 261 0.75 8.36 -23.62
C VAL A 261 -0.14 9.02 -24.65
N ALA A 262 -1.32 8.45 -24.88
CA ALA A 262 -2.35 9.06 -25.71
C ALA A 262 -3.42 9.62 -24.77
N LEU A 263 -3.63 10.93 -24.82
CA LEU A 263 -4.65 11.61 -24.02
C LEU A 263 -5.77 12.09 -24.91
N PHE A 264 -6.99 11.89 -24.43
CA PHE A 264 -8.23 12.29 -25.05
C PHE A 264 -9.02 13.10 -24.02
N SER A 265 -9.51 14.26 -24.43
CA SER A 265 -10.54 14.97 -23.67
C SER A 265 -11.89 14.33 -23.98
N ALA A 266 -12.66 14.00 -22.95
CA ALA A 266 -14.06 13.60 -23.10
C ALA A 266 -14.97 14.82 -23.25
#